data_AF-A0A8J4VBS4-F1
#
_entry.id   AF-A0A8J4VBS4-F1
#
_cell.length_a   1.000
_cell.length_b   1.000
_cell.length_c   1.000
_cell.angle_alpha   90.00
_cell.angle_beta   90.00
_cell.angle_gamma   90.00
#
_symmetry.space_group_name_H-M   'P 1'
#
loop_
_entity.id
_entity.type
_entity.pdbx_description
1 polymer ?
#
loop_
_entity_poly.entity_id
_entity_poly.type
_entity_poly.pdbx_seq_one_letter_code
_entity_poly.pdbx_strand_id
1 'polypeptide(L)'
;MAGNDPQRQLLTLIRDFASEKSQGERRVVGLKKRIEELRYELDTANAELEDAKRAKETAEQELKGYEVELTMNEASIQALEARISLIQDEVSTIGYDVEALKNTEGALRDEFISQMVELNARIRKFHQETMTCDVHHENHVGMATETEDKPVTEFTEVDPKSSEDTLAHIISQTTKEEEELQAELNFQKQVQQDLIDFEKKVSLMEVIMKVRKAVDDITMQSDELEFKFASLREELQRSCICPSCHLDNVEALSGFDQVDEAN
;
A
#
# COMPACT_ATOMS: atom_id res chain seq x y z
N MET A 1 -44.31 88.15 23.28
CA MET A 1 -42.88 87.81 23.16
C MET A 1 -42.56 86.83 24.27
N ALA A 2 -42.19 85.60 23.91
CA ALA A 2 -41.88 84.55 24.89
C ALA A 2 -40.61 84.95 25.65
N GLY A 3 -40.76 85.22 26.95
CA GLY A 3 -39.66 85.55 27.83
C GLY A 3 -38.77 84.33 28.04
N ASN A 4 -37.61 84.32 27.39
CA ASN A 4 -36.52 83.40 27.72
C ASN A 4 -35.96 83.80 29.09
N ASP A 5 -36.25 83.00 30.11
CA ASP A 5 -35.64 83.13 31.43
C ASP A 5 -34.19 82.60 31.38
N PRO A 6 -33.16 83.46 31.48
CA PRO A 6 -31.76 83.06 31.36
C PRO A 6 -31.32 82.08 32.45
N GLN A 7 -31.95 82.11 33.63
CA GLN A 7 -31.66 81.16 34.71
C GLN A 7 -32.12 79.75 34.35
N ARG A 8 -33.27 79.65 33.67
CA ARG A 8 -33.82 78.37 33.17
C ARG A 8 -32.98 77.77 32.04
N GLN A 9 -32.41 78.62 31.17
CA GLN A 9 -31.49 78.17 30.12
C GLN A 9 -30.17 77.62 30.69
N LEU A 10 -29.57 78.31 31.68
CA LEU A 10 -28.36 77.84 32.34
C LEU A 10 -28.57 76.48 33.03
N LEU A 11 -29.70 76.30 33.72
CA LEU A 11 -30.03 75.02 34.37
C LEU A 11 -30.24 73.89 33.34
N THR A 12 -30.75 74.20 32.15
CA THR A 12 -30.91 73.22 31.06
C THR A 12 -29.54 72.78 30.53
N LEU A 13 -28.64 73.73 30.22
CA LEU A 13 -27.27 73.44 29.80
C LEU A 13 -26.49 72.58 30.80
N ILE A 14 -26.61 72.86 32.11
CA ILE A 14 -25.95 72.06 33.15
C ILE A 14 -26.48 70.63 33.15
N ARG A 15 -27.80 70.45 32.99
CA ARG A 15 -28.43 69.13 32.90
C ARG A 15 -27.97 68.37 31.66
N ASP A 16 -27.98 69.03 30.52
CA ASP A 16 -27.56 68.44 29.25
C ASP A 16 -26.09 68.02 29.32
N PHE A 17 -25.22 68.89 29.84
CA PHE A 17 -23.81 68.57 30.06
C PHE A 17 -23.61 67.37 31.00
N ALA A 18 -24.34 67.31 32.11
CA ALA A 18 -24.27 66.18 33.04
C ALA A 18 -24.75 64.87 32.39
N SER A 19 -25.81 64.94 31.57
CA SER A 19 -26.34 63.79 30.85
C SER A 19 -25.38 63.27 29.78
N GLU A 20 -24.80 64.16 28.97
CA GLU A 20 -23.81 63.82 27.94
C GLU A 20 -22.55 63.25 28.57
N LYS A 21 -22.08 63.83 29.68
CA LYS A 21 -20.93 63.30 30.43
C LYS A 21 -21.20 61.87 30.91
N SER A 22 -22.36 61.63 31.53
CA SER A 22 -22.73 60.28 32.01
C SER A 22 -22.87 59.28 30.86
N GLN A 23 -23.42 59.70 29.71
CA GLN A 23 -23.52 58.86 28.53
C GLN A 23 -22.14 58.55 27.93
N GLY A 24 -21.27 59.55 27.85
CA GLY A 24 -19.88 59.39 27.43
C GLY A 24 -19.10 58.43 28.31
N GLU A 25 -19.22 58.54 29.64
CA GLU A 25 -18.62 57.60 30.59
C GLU A 25 -19.12 56.17 30.37
N ARG A 26 -20.43 55.97 30.17
CA ARG A 26 -21.00 54.65 29.83
C ARG A 26 -20.45 54.10 28.51
N ARG A 27 -20.35 54.93 27.46
CA ARG A 27 -19.75 54.53 26.17
C ARG A 27 -18.30 54.08 26.34
N VAL A 28 -17.50 54.82 27.11
CA VAL A 28 -16.10 54.47 27.38
C VAL A 28 -15.98 53.15 28.13
N VAL A 29 -16.84 52.91 29.14
CA VAL A 29 -16.86 51.63 29.86
C VAL A 29 -17.23 50.48 28.93
N GLY A 30 -18.23 50.65 28.07
CA GLY A 30 -18.62 49.65 27.06
C GLY A 30 -17.48 49.33 26.09
N LEU A 31 -16.80 50.35 25.57
CA LEU A 31 -15.65 50.17 24.68
C LEU A 31 -14.48 49.44 25.36
N LYS A 32 -14.19 49.75 26.63
CA LYS A 32 -13.16 49.04 27.41
C LYS A 32 -13.48 47.56 27.55
N LYS A 33 -14.72 47.22 27.88
CA LYS A 33 -15.18 45.83 27.96
C LYS A 33 -15.01 45.11 26.62
N ARG A 34 -15.39 45.75 25.51
CA ARG A 34 -15.23 45.18 24.17
C ARG A 34 -13.75 44.98 23.79
N ILE A 35 -12.87 45.89 24.18
CA ILE A 35 -11.42 45.74 23.98
C ILE A 35 -10.87 44.53 24.75
N GLU A 36 -11.32 44.31 25.98
CA GLU A 36 -10.92 43.13 26.78
C GLU A 36 -11.44 41.83 26.17
N GLU A 37 -12.69 41.80 25.71
CA GLU A 37 -13.27 40.65 25.00
C GLU A 37 -12.48 40.33 23.72
N LEU A 38 -12.20 41.35 22.89
CA LEU A 38 -11.42 41.16 21.66
C LEU A 38 -9.99 40.69 21.92
N ARG A 39 -9.35 41.12 23.01
CA ARG A 39 -8.02 40.62 23.39
C ARG A 39 -8.07 39.15 23.75
N TYR A 40 -9.07 38.73 24.52
CA TYR A 40 -9.27 37.34 24.87
C TYR A 40 -9.55 36.46 23.63
N GLU A 41 -10.41 36.94 22.72
CA GLU A 41 -10.66 36.28 21.43
C GLU A 41 -9.37 36.14 20.61
N LEU A 42 -8.54 37.19 20.54
CA LEU A 42 -7.25 37.16 19.83
C LEU A 42 -6.26 36.16 20.43
N ASP A 43 -6.13 36.13 21.76
CA ASP A 43 -5.23 35.21 22.45
C ASP A 43 -5.65 33.75 22.23
N THR A 44 -6.96 33.49 22.24
CA THR A 44 -7.53 32.17 21.96
C THR A 44 -7.24 31.74 20.52
N ALA A 45 -7.53 32.61 19.54
CA ALA A 45 -7.26 32.33 18.13
C ALA A 45 -5.76 32.11 17.85
N ASN A 46 -4.87 32.84 18.54
CA ASN A 46 -3.43 32.63 18.43
C ASN A 46 -2.99 31.26 18.98
N ALA A 47 -3.56 30.82 20.10
CA ALA A 47 -3.27 29.50 20.65
C ALA A 47 -3.70 28.38 19.68
N GLU A 48 -4.91 28.48 19.13
CA GLU A 48 -5.43 27.54 18.12
C GLU A 48 -4.56 27.52 16.86
N LEU A 49 -4.07 28.68 16.41
CA LEU A 49 -3.16 28.76 15.26
C LEU A 49 -1.83 28.05 15.51
N GLU A 50 -1.24 28.20 16.70
CA GLU A 50 0.01 27.52 17.05
C GLU A 50 -0.18 25.99 17.22
N ASP A 51 -1.33 25.55 17.74
CA ASP A 51 -1.69 24.14 17.75
C ASP A 51 -1.82 23.58 16.32
N ALA A 52 -2.50 24.32 15.43
CA ALA A 52 -2.65 23.94 14.03
C ALA A 52 -1.31 23.87 13.28
N LYS A 53 -0.38 24.80 13.55
CA LYS A 53 0.99 24.77 12.98
C LYS A 53 1.73 23.51 13.42
N ARG A 54 1.70 23.18 14.72
CA ARG A 54 2.34 21.96 15.25
C ARG A 54 1.75 20.69 14.61
N ALA A 55 0.42 20.62 14.51
CA ALA A 55 -0.25 19.49 13.87
C ALA A 55 0.16 19.35 12.38
N LYS A 56 0.24 20.48 11.66
CA LYS A 56 0.72 20.52 10.28
C LYS A 56 2.16 20.00 10.16
N GLU A 57 3.08 20.47 11.01
CA GLU A 57 4.47 20.03 11.00
C GLU A 57 4.61 18.52 11.25
N THR A 58 3.82 17.97 12.17
CA THR A 58 3.77 16.51 12.40
C THR A 58 3.28 15.77 11.15
N ALA A 59 2.18 16.21 10.53
CA ALA A 59 1.67 15.59 9.32
C ALA A 59 2.66 15.66 8.14
N GLU A 60 3.40 16.76 7.99
CA GLU A 60 4.44 16.90 6.96
C GLU A 60 5.63 15.95 7.20
N GLN A 61 6.00 15.69 8.46
CA GLN A 61 7.05 14.72 8.78
C GLN A 61 6.61 13.29 8.48
N GLU A 62 5.38 12.93 8.83
CA GLU A 62 4.81 11.62 8.50
C GLU A 62 4.73 11.40 6.98
N LEU A 63 4.29 12.42 6.23
CA LEU A 63 4.23 12.36 4.77
C LEU A 63 5.61 12.07 4.15
N LYS A 64 6.66 12.77 4.61
CA LYS A 64 8.04 12.51 4.17
C LYS A 64 8.51 11.09 4.51
N GLY A 65 8.09 10.56 5.66
CA GLY A 65 8.34 9.17 6.03
C GLY A 65 7.72 8.20 5.03
N TYR A 66 6.46 8.42 4.66
CA TYR A 66 5.77 7.60 3.66
C TYR A 66 6.37 7.73 2.26
N GLU A 67 6.84 8.91 1.85
CA GLU A 67 7.54 9.10 0.58
C GLU A 67 8.81 8.25 0.51
N VAL A 68 9.60 8.19 1.60
CA VAL A 68 10.79 7.34 1.65
C VAL A 68 10.41 5.85 1.59
N GLU A 69 9.42 5.40 2.37
CA GLU A 69 8.92 4.02 2.33
C GLU A 69 8.46 3.64 0.91
N LEU A 70 7.77 4.54 0.21
CA LEU A 70 7.35 4.33 -1.17
C LEU A 70 8.55 4.12 -2.11
N THR A 71 9.56 4.98 -2.07
CA THR A 71 10.76 4.84 -2.93
C THR A 71 11.52 3.53 -2.67
N MET A 72 11.59 3.08 -1.41
CA MET A 72 12.21 1.80 -1.06
C MET A 72 11.41 0.60 -1.61
N ASN A 73 10.08 0.68 -1.53
CA ASN A 73 9.20 -0.35 -2.08
C ASN A 73 9.30 -0.42 -3.61
N GLU A 74 9.32 0.73 -4.30
CA GLU A 74 9.53 0.80 -5.74
C GLU A 74 10.86 0.16 -6.16
N ALA A 75 11.95 0.46 -5.47
CA ALA A 75 13.25 -0.15 -5.73
C ALA A 75 13.23 -1.67 -5.49
N SER A 76 12.53 -2.13 -4.45
CA SER A 76 12.38 -3.57 -4.14
C SER A 76 11.57 -4.29 -5.21
N ILE A 77 10.50 -3.69 -5.71
CA ILE A 77 9.69 -4.23 -6.82
C ILE A 77 10.56 -4.36 -8.07
N GLN A 78 11.30 -3.32 -8.46
CA GLN A 78 12.19 -3.36 -9.62
C GLN A 78 13.24 -4.48 -9.51
N ALA A 79 13.81 -4.67 -8.32
CA ALA A 79 14.76 -5.75 -8.07
C ALA A 79 14.13 -7.15 -8.21
N LEU A 80 12.89 -7.32 -7.71
CA LEU A 80 12.14 -8.56 -7.87
C LEU A 80 11.77 -8.84 -9.32
N GLU A 81 11.32 -7.83 -10.07
CA GLU A 81 11.01 -7.94 -11.50
C GLU A 81 12.24 -8.35 -12.33
N ALA A 82 13.41 -7.77 -12.04
CA ALA A 82 14.66 -8.16 -12.67
C ALA A 82 15.03 -9.63 -12.37
N ARG A 83 14.85 -10.07 -11.12
CA ARG A 83 15.10 -11.47 -10.73
C ARG A 83 14.13 -12.44 -11.39
N ILE A 84 12.84 -12.09 -11.49
CA ILE A 84 11.83 -12.89 -12.19
C ILE A 84 12.21 -13.04 -13.66
N SER A 85 12.63 -11.95 -14.31
CA SER A 85 13.06 -11.97 -15.71
C SER A 85 14.24 -12.91 -15.93
N LEU A 86 15.26 -12.84 -15.06
CA LEU A 86 16.42 -13.75 -15.12
C LEU A 86 16.01 -15.23 -14.97
N ILE A 87 15.15 -15.53 -14.00
CA ILE A 87 14.66 -16.89 -13.78
C ILE A 87 13.85 -17.38 -15.00
N GLN A 88 13.06 -16.51 -15.63
CA GLN A 88 12.31 -16.87 -16.84
C GLN A 88 13.24 -17.21 -18.02
N ASP A 89 14.35 -16.49 -18.17
CA ASP A 89 15.37 -16.78 -19.19
C ASP A 89 16.08 -18.12 -18.91
N GLU A 90 16.43 -18.38 -17.65
CA GLU A 90 17.03 -19.65 -17.22
C GLU A 90 16.07 -20.84 -17.46
N VAL A 91 14.80 -20.71 -17.06
CA VAL A 91 13.77 -21.73 -17.29
C VAL A 91 13.58 -21.99 -18.80
N SER A 92 13.60 -20.93 -19.61
CA SER A 92 13.49 -21.06 -21.07
C SER A 92 14.69 -21.80 -21.66
N THR A 93 15.90 -21.51 -21.17
CA THR A 93 17.14 -22.16 -21.59
C THR A 93 17.13 -23.65 -21.21
N ILE A 94 16.81 -23.96 -19.96
CA ILE A 94 16.68 -25.34 -19.47
C ILE A 94 15.61 -26.09 -20.27
N GLY A 95 14.48 -25.44 -20.57
CA GLY A 95 13.41 -26.02 -21.39
C GLY A 95 13.88 -26.40 -22.79
N TYR A 96 14.70 -25.55 -23.43
CA TYR A 96 15.33 -25.86 -24.71
C TYR A 96 16.27 -27.07 -24.61
N ASP A 97 17.15 -27.10 -23.60
CA ASP A 97 18.11 -28.18 -23.40
C ASP A 97 17.43 -29.53 -23.16
N VAL A 98 16.36 -29.54 -22.35
CA VAL A 98 15.57 -30.75 -22.07
C VAL A 98 14.93 -31.30 -23.36
N GLU A 99 14.34 -30.44 -24.20
CA GLU A 99 13.74 -30.89 -25.45
C GLU A 99 14.81 -31.41 -26.44
N ALA A 100 15.98 -30.77 -26.49
CA ALA A 100 17.11 -31.24 -27.30
C ALA A 100 17.62 -32.63 -26.86
N LEU A 101 17.76 -32.85 -25.54
CA LEU A 101 18.13 -34.14 -24.97
C LEU A 101 17.08 -35.22 -25.27
N LYS A 102 15.79 -34.90 -25.09
CA LYS A 102 14.68 -35.81 -25.39
C LYS A 102 14.66 -36.24 -26.85
N ASN A 103 14.93 -35.33 -27.78
CA ASN A 103 15.05 -35.66 -29.21
C ASN A 103 16.26 -36.55 -29.50
N THR A 104 17.40 -36.29 -28.85
CA THR A 104 18.62 -37.09 -28.98
C THR A 104 18.44 -38.50 -28.42
N GLU A 105 17.84 -38.63 -27.24
CA GLU A 105 17.48 -39.91 -26.61
C GLU A 105 16.55 -40.72 -27.53
N GLY A 106 15.52 -40.08 -28.08
CA GLY A 106 14.61 -40.71 -29.04
C GLY A 106 15.34 -41.30 -30.24
N ALA A 107 16.25 -40.52 -30.85
CA ALA A 107 17.05 -40.98 -31.99
C ALA A 107 17.96 -42.18 -31.63
N LEU A 108 18.64 -42.13 -30.48
CA LEU A 108 19.49 -43.23 -30.00
C LEU A 108 18.68 -44.51 -29.72
N ARG A 109 17.49 -44.36 -29.14
CA ARG A 109 16.59 -45.48 -28.88
C ARG A 109 16.12 -46.12 -30.18
N ASP A 110 15.75 -45.33 -31.17
CA ASP A 110 15.28 -45.83 -32.47
C ASP A 110 16.41 -46.53 -33.25
N GLU A 111 17.64 -46.01 -33.17
CA GLU A 111 18.84 -46.64 -33.70
C GLU A 111 19.11 -48.01 -33.02
N PHE A 112 19.05 -48.05 -31.69
CA PHE A 112 19.21 -49.31 -30.94
C PHE A 112 18.16 -50.36 -31.33
N ILE A 113 16.88 -49.95 -31.42
CA ILE A 113 15.79 -50.86 -31.86
C ILE A 113 16.09 -51.39 -33.26
N SER A 114 16.54 -50.54 -34.18
CA SER A 114 16.89 -50.93 -35.55
C SER A 114 18.01 -51.98 -35.58
N GLN A 115 19.07 -51.77 -34.79
CA GLN A 115 20.18 -52.72 -34.65
C GLN A 115 19.72 -54.06 -34.08
N MET A 116 18.85 -54.04 -33.07
CA MET A 116 18.30 -55.27 -32.47
C MET A 116 17.41 -56.04 -33.45
N VAL A 117 16.61 -55.34 -34.27
CA VAL A 117 15.82 -55.97 -35.33
C VAL A 117 16.72 -56.63 -36.37
N GLU A 118 17.79 -55.96 -36.79
CA GLU A 118 18.76 -56.51 -37.73
C GLU A 118 19.47 -57.74 -37.15
N LEU A 119 19.94 -57.67 -35.90
CA LEU A 119 20.56 -58.80 -35.21
C LEU A 119 19.61 -59.99 -35.15
N ASN A 120 18.35 -59.77 -34.77
CA ASN A 120 17.33 -60.81 -34.74
C ASN A 120 17.09 -61.43 -36.14
N ALA A 121 17.15 -60.62 -37.21
CA ALA A 121 17.08 -61.14 -38.57
C ALA A 121 18.28 -62.02 -38.93
N ARG A 122 19.50 -61.61 -38.54
CA ARG A 122 20.72 -62.41 -38.73
C ARG A 122 20.67 -63.74 -37.98
N ILE A 123 20.19 -63.75 -36.72
CA ILE A 123 20.01 -64.98 -35.92
C ILE A 123 19.03 -65.94 -36.63
N ARG A 124 17.88 -65.44 -37.11
CA ARG A 124 16.92 -66.27 -37.84
C ARG A 124 17.51 -66.87 -39.11
N LYS A 125 18.26 -66.06 -39.88
CA LYS A 125 18.95 -66.51 -41.09
C LYS A 125 19.99 -67.60 -40.79
N PHE A 126 20.81 -67.40 -39.76
CA PHE A 126 21.78 -68.38 -39.31
C PHE A 126 21.13 -69.72 -38.95
N HIS A 127 20.07 -69.71 -38.13
CA HIS A 127 19.35 -70.94 -37.80
C HIS A 127 18.79 -71.65 -39.03
N GLN A 128 18.25 -70.90 -40.00
CA GLN A 128 17.74 -71.46 -41.25
C GLN A 128 18.85 -72.12 -42.07
N GLU A 129 19.99 -71.43 -42.26
CA GLU A 129 21.15 -71.93 -43.00
C GLU A 129 21.76 -73.18 -42.34
N THR A 130 21.81 -73.21 -41.01
CA THR A 130 22.32 -74.34 -40.23
C THR A 130 21.39 -75.56 -40.32
N MET A 131 20.08 -75.35 -40.16
CA MET A 131 19.06 -76.41 -40.28
C MET A 131 18.92 -76.97 -41.70
N THR A 132 19.23 -76.17 -42.73
CA THR A 132 19.26 -76.67 -44.12
C THR A 132 20.51 -77.50 -44.46
N CYS A 133 21.58 -77.41 -43.67
CA CYS A 133 22.80 -78.19 -43.87
C CYS A 133 22.81 -79.53 -43.10
N ASP A 134 22.01 -79.68 -42.05
CA ASP A 134 22.07 -80.82 -41.11
C ASP A 134 21.20 -82.03 -41.48
N VAL A 135 20.85 -82.23 -42.76
CA VAL A 135 20.18 -83.46 -43.22
C VAL A 135 21.17 -84.59 -43.55
N HIS A 136 22.49 -84.36 -43.44
CA HIS A 136 23.49 -85.43 -43.54
C HIS A 136 24.61 -85.22 -42.52
N HIS A 137 24.43 -85.71 -41.28
CA HIS A 137 25.21 -86.84 -40.76
C HIS A 137 24.79 -87.16 -39.31
N GLU A 138 24.34 -88.39 -39.07
CA GLU A 138 24.16 -88.92 -37.73
C GLU A 138 25.51 -89.29 -37.07
N ASN A 139 25.50 -89.21 -35.74
CA ASN A 139 26.32 -89.93 -34.76
C ASN A 139 27.77 -89.44 -34.52
N HIS A 140 28.06 -88.97 -33.29
CA HIS A 140 28.61 -89.87 -32.26
C HIS A 140 28.76 -89.18 -30.88
N VAL A 141 28.53 -90.00 -29.86
CA VAL A 141 28.51 -89.82 -28.40
C VAL A 141 29.88 -89.50 -27.76
N GLY A 142 29.89 -88.86 -26.57
CA GLY A 142 30.97 -89.06 -25.58
C GLY A 142 31.07 -88.08 -24.38
N MET A 143 30.43 -88.43 -23.26
CA MET A 143 30.77 -88.22 -21.80
C MET A 143 31.44 -86.92 -21.29
N ALA A 144 30.80 -86.15 -20.38
CA ALA A 144 30.82 -86.22 -18.89
C ALA A 144 32.14 -85.68 -18.26
N THR A 145 32.14 -84.71 -17.32
CA THR A 145 31.81 -84.88 -15.89
C THR A 145 31.41 -83.59 -15.16
N GLU A 146 30.66 -83.79 -14.08
CA GLU A 146 30.05 -82.86 -13.10
C GLU A 146 31.05 -82.14 -12.17
N THR A 147 30.61 -81.06 -11.52
CA THR A 147 30.72 -80.88 -10.05
C THR A 147 29.87 -79.72 -9.54
N GLU A 148 29.09 -80.00 -8.49
CA GLU A 148 28.15 -79.12 -7.78
C GLU A 148 28.80 -78.30 -6.63
N ASP A 149 28.14 -77.17 -6.31
CA ASP A 149 27.86 -76.53 -5.01
C ASP A 149 28.94 -76.19 -3.96
N LYS A 150 28.94 -74.90 -3.55
CA LYS A 150 28.37 -74.47 -2.24
C LYS A 150 28.35 -72.94 -2.04
N PRO A 151 27.35 -72.39 -1.31
CA PRO A 151 27.32 -71.00 -0.86
C PRO A 151 27.99 -70.87 0.53
N VAL A 152 28.78 -69.83 0.74
CA VAL A 152 29.20 -69.39 2.08
C VAL A 152 29.08 -67.89 2.17
N THR A 153 28.09 -67.48 2.97
CA THR A 153 27.91 -66.16 3.54
C THR A 153 29.15 -65.81 4.37
N GLU A 154 29.87 -64.76 4.00
CA GLU A 154 30.86 -64.14 4.88
C GLU A 154 30.50 -62.66 4.99
N PHE A 155 30.18 -62.27 6.23
CA PHE A 155 29.78 -60.93 6.61
C PHE A 155 30.83 -59.95 6.14
N THR A 156 30.44 -58.99 5.30
CA THR A 156 31.24 -57.80 5.08
C THR A 156 31.26 -57.08 6.42
N GLU A 157 32.37 -57.23 7.13
CA GLU A 157 32.73 -56.39 8.26
C GLU A 157 32.80 -54.96 7.68
N VAL A 158 31.68 -54.24 7.79
CA VAL A 158 31.60 -52.84 7.38
C VAL A 158 32.66 -52.13 8.19
N ASP A 159 33.70 -51.64 7.50
CA ASP A 159 34.80 -50.90 8.10
C ASP A 159 34.21 -49.85 9.06
N PRO A 160 34.49 -49.91 10.38
CA PRO A 160 33.88 -49.03 11.36
C PRO A 160 34.06 -47.55 10.99
N LYS A 161 35.15 -47.23 10.28
CA LYS A 161 35.42 -45.91 9.71
C LYS A 161 34.38 -45.44 8.69
N SER A 162 33.87 -46.34 7.84
CA SER A 162 32.82 -46.01 6.86
C SER A 162 31.47 -45.75 7.54
N SER A 163 31.18 -46.44 8.65
CA SER A 163 29.95 -46.22 9.41
C SER A 163 29.98 -44.92 10.23
N GLU A 164 31.15 -44.54 10.77
CA GLU A 164 31.36 -43.25 11.44
C GLU A 164 31.24 -42.08 10.46
N ASP A 165 31.83 -42.19 9.26
CA ASP A 165 31.73 -41.15 8.22
C ASP A 165 30.28 -40.95 7.76
N THR A 166 29.51 -42.05 7.63
CA THR A 166 28.09 -41.99 7.27
C THR A 166 27.27 -41.33 8.38
N LEU A 167 27.56 -41.65 9.65
CA LEU A 167 26.88 -41.04 10.80
C LEU A 167 27.20 -39.55 10.92
N ALA A 168 28.45 -39.14 10.69
CA ALA A 168 28.87 -37.74 10.67
C ALA A 168 28.17 -36.96 9.54
N HIS A 169 28.01 -37.57 8.37
CA HIS A 169 27.27 -36.98 7.26
C HIS A 169 25.79 -36.77 7.60
N ILE A 170 25.12 -37.78 8.16
CA ILE A 170 23.72 -37.69 8.58
C ILE A 170 23.54 -36.61 9.65
N ILE A 171 24.43 -36.55 10.65
CA ILE A 171 24.41 -35.50 11.68
C ILE A 171 24.52 -34.13 11.01
N SER A 172 25.52 -33.90 10.16
CA SER A 172 25.70 -32.62 9.47
C SER A 172 24.48 -32.22 8.63
N GLN A 173 23.84 -33.18 7.97
CA GLN A 173 22.66 -32.93 7.15
C GLN A 173 21.43 -32.60 8.01
N THR A 174 21.30 -33.28 9.15
CA THR A 174 20.24 -33.05 10.14
C THR A 174 20.37 -31.66 10.76
N THR A 175 21.59 -31.22 11.12
CA THR A 175 21.81 -29.87 11.66
C THR A 175 21.43 -28.79 10.66
N LYS A 176 21.77 -28.99 9.37
CA LYS A 176 21.42 -28.05 8.29
C LYS A 176 19.91 -27.95 8.10
N GLU A 177 19.21 -29.08 8.13
CA GLU A 177 17.74 -29.10 8.03
C GLU A 177 17.07 -28.47 9.27
N GLU A 178 17.62 -28.65 10.48
CA GLU A 178 17.13 -27.99 11.68
C GLU A 178 17.31 -26.46 11.63
N GLU A 179 18.45 -25.99 11.12
CA GLU A 179 18.70 -24.56 10.91
C GLU A 179 17.75 -23.96 9.86
N GLU A 180 17.49 -24.67 8.76
CA GLU A 180 16.55 -24.25 7.72
C GLU A 180 15.10 -24.21 8.26
N LEU A 181 14.68 -25.22 9.04
CA LEU A 181 13.36 -25.24 9.69
C LEU A 181 13.20 -24.06 10.68
N GLN A 182 14.24 -23.75 11.44
CA GLN A 182 14.21 -22.63 12.38
C GLN A 182 14.13 -21.28 11.65
N ALA A 183 14.80 -21.15 10.51
CA ALA A 183 14.70 -19.97 9.65
C ALA A 183 13.28 -19.81 9.08
N GLU A 184 12.67 -20.91 8.60
CA GLU A 184 11.30 -20.93 8.08
C GLU A 184 10.27 -20.55 9.16
N LEU A 185 10.40 -21.07 10.38
CA LEU A 185 9.54 -20.69 11.51
C LEU A 185 9.63 -19.20 11.86
N ASN A 186 10.83 -18.62 11.76
CA ASN A 186 11.02 -17.19 12.00
C ASN A 186 10.41 -16.36 10.86
N PHE A 187 10.58 -16.80 9.61
CA PHE A 187 9.95 -16.18 8.45
C PHE A 187 8.41 -16.21 8.57
N GLN A 188 7.83 -17.36 8.94
CA GLN A 188 6.40 -17.50 9.15
C GLN A 188 5.86 -16.52 10.21
N LYS A 189 6.57 -16.36 11.33
CA LYS A 189 6.20 -15.38 12.37
C LYS A 189 6.22 -13.95 11.84
N GLN A 190 7.24 -13.60 11.03
CA GLN A 190 7.33 -12.29 10.42
C GLN A 190 6.15 -12.04 9.47
N VAL A 191 5.83 -12.99 8.60
CA VAL A 191 4.70 -12.90 7.66
C VAL A 191 3.37 -12.75 8.39
N GLN A 192 3.17 -13.46 9.52
CA GLN A 192 1.97 -13.28 10.34
C GLN A 192 1.85 -11.87 10.91
N GLN A 193 2.97 -11.31 11.39
CA GLN A 193 2.99 -9.95 11.91
C GLN A 193 2.68 -8.93 10.82
N ASP A 194 3.29 -9.08 9.65
CA ASP A 194 3.06 -8.19 8.50
C ASP A 194 1.59 -8.23 8.06
N LEU A 195 0.97 -9.42 8.04
CA LEU A 195 -0.44 -9.57 7.69
C LEU A 195 -1.36 -8.79 8.66
N ILE A 196 -1.10 -8.89 9.97
CA ILE A 196 -1.86 -8.15 10.99
C ILE A 196 -1.72 -6.62 10.77
N ASP A 197 -0.53 -6.15 10.42
CA ASP A 197 -0.30 -4.72 10.21
C ASP A 197 -0.92 -4.23 8.89
N PHE A 198 -0.96 -5.07 7.85
CA PHE A 198 -1.71 -4.78 6.63
C PHE A 198 -3.22 -4.71 6.87
N GLU A 199 -3.80 -5.61 7.66
CA GLU A 199 -5.24 -5.56 8.00
C GLU A 199 -5.60 -4.25 8.72
N LYS A 200 -4.74 -3.76 9.63
CA LYS A 200 -4.92 -2.45 10.27
C LYS A 200 -4.83 -1.31 9.26
N LYS A 201 -3.85 -1.33 8.34
CA LYS A 201 -3.70 -0.32 7.28
C LYS A 201 -4.92 -0.27 6.36
N VAL A 202 -5.47 -1.41 5.97
CA VAL A 202 -6.72 -1.49 5.17
C VAL A 202 -7.90 -0.90 5.93
N SER A 203 -8.06 -1.25 7.21
CA SER A 203 -9.12 -0.71 8.06
C SER A 203 -9.04 0.81 8.19
N LEU A 204 -7.82 1.36 8.34
CA LEU A 204 -7.60 2.80 8.39
C LEU A 204 -7.91 3.48 7.05
N MET A 205 -7.51 2.85 5.92
CA MET A 205 -7.80 3.36 4.58
C MET A 205 -9.30 3.50 4.34
N GLU A 206 -10.12 2.54 4.77
CA GLU A 206 -11.58 2.63 4.65
C GLU A 206 -12.16 3.84 5.41
N VAL A 207 -11.63 4.15 6.59
CA VAL A 207 -12.03 5.34 7.36
C VAL A 207 -11.62 6.61 6.62
N ILE A 208 -10.38 6.67 6.11
CA ILE A 208 -9.89 7.82 5.33
C ILE A 208 -10.76 8.06 4.09
N MET A 209 -11.16 6.99 3.38
CA MET A 209 -12.04 7.10 2.21
C MET A 209 -13.41 7.69 2.59
N LYS A 210 -13.99 7.27 3.71
CA LYS A 210 -15.27 7.81 4.20
C LYS A 210 -15.16 9.29 4.56
N VAL A 211 -14.09 9.67 5.27
CA VAL A 211 -13.83 11.07 5.64
C VAL A 211 -13.60 11.92 4.40
N ARG A 212 -12.80 11.45 3.44
CA ARG A 212 -12.55 12.15 2.17
C ARG A 212 -13.86 12.45 1.45
N LYS A 213 -14.72 11.44 1.31
CA LYS A 213 -16.03 11.64 0.66
C LYS A 213 -16.88 12.70 1.38
N ALA A 214 -16.90 12.68 2.71
CA ALA A 214 -17.64 13.68 3.49
C ALA A 214 -17.07 15.10 3.30
N VAL A 215 -15.74 15.24 3.19
CA VAL A 215 -15.10 16.52 2.89
C VAL A 215 -15.49 17.00 1.48
N ASP A 216 -15.41 16.13 0.48
CA ASP A 216 -15.81 16.46 -0.90
C ASP A 216 -17.28 16.92 -0.96
N ASP A 217 -18.19 16.25 -0.24
CA ASP A 217 -19.61 16.62 -0.16
C ASP A 217 -19.79 18.01 0.50
N ILE A 218 -19.06 18.32 1.57
CA ILE A 218 -19.10 19.63 2.23
C ILE A 218 -18.55 20.72 1.32
N THR A 219 -17.44 20.46 0.61
CA THR A 219 -16.86 21.40 -0.34
C THR A 219 -17.87 21.76 -1.42
N MET A 220 -18.57 20.78 -1.99
CA MET A 220 -19.61 21.03 -3.00
C MET A 220 -20.76 21.89 -2.45
N GLN A 221 -21.20 21.65 -1.21
CA GLN A 221 -22.23 22.47 -0.57
C GLN A 221 -21.75 23.90 -0.29
N SER A 222 -20.48 24.06 0.10
CA SER A 222 -19.85 25.36 0.32
C SER A 222 -19.83 26.18 -0.97
N ASP A 223 -19.41 25.57 -2.08
CA ASP A 223 -19.36 26.23 -3.39
C ASP A 223 -20.76 26.67 -3.86
N GLU A 224 -21.78 25.81 -3.65
CA GLU A 224 -23.17 26.15 -3.99
C GLU A 224 -23.69 27.33 -3.14
N LEU A 225 -23.35 27.36 -1.86
CA LEU A 225 -23.75 28.42 -0.95
C LEU A 225 -23.06 29.74 -1.31
N GLU A 226 -21.76 29.70 -1.64
CA GLU A 226 -21.00 30.86 -2.08
C GLU A 226 -21.58 31.46 -3.37
N PHE A 227 -21.97 30.61 -4.33
CA PHE A 227 -22.67 31.03 -5.54
C PHE A 227 -24.00 31.74 -5.23
N LYS A 228 -24.82 31.19 -4.32
CA LYS A 228 -26.08 31.81 -3.90
C LYS A 228 -25.85 33.16 -3.23
N PHE A 229 -24.84 33.28 -2.36
CA PHE A 229 -24.50 34.56 -1.72
C PHE A 229 -24.01 35.60 -2.73
N ALA A 230 -23.19 35.19 -3.71
CA ALA A 230 -22.76 36.08 -4.79
C ALA A 230 -23.94 36.59 -5.63
N SER A 231 -24.86 35.69 -6.01
CA SER A 231 -26.06 36.06 -6.76
C SER A 231 -26.98 36.99 -5.96
N LEU A 232 -27.22 36.70 -4.68
CA LEU A 232 -28.05 37.53 -3.81
C LEU A 232 -27.42 38.91 -3.61
N ARG A 233 -26.09 38.98 -3.46
CA ARG A 233 -25.34 40.24 -3.38
C ARG A 233 -25.56 41.06 -4.65
N GLU A 234 -25.43 40.48 -5.83
CA GLU A 234 -25.66 41.19 -7.09
C GLU A 234 -27.10 41.71 -7.21
N GLU A 235 -28.08 40.89 -6.83
CA GLU A 235 -29.50 41.24 -6.89
C GLU A 235 -29.85 42.39 -5.95
N LEU A 236 -29.35 42.32 -4.70
CA LEU A 236 -29.44 43.43 -3.74
C LEU A 236 -28.79 44.69 -4.28
N GLN A 237 -27.58 44.58 -4.83
CA GLN A 237 -26.87 45.73 -5.41
C GLN A 237 -27.65 46.37 -6.57
N ARG A 238 -28.28 45.56 -7.45
CA ARG A 238 -29.18 46.09 -8.50
C ARG A 238 -30.42 46.76 -7.92
N SER A 239 -30.99 46.22 -6.85
CA SER A 239 -32.20 46.77 -6.20
C SER A 239 -31.96 48.13 -5.53
N CYS A 240 -30.71 48.43 -5.14
CA CYS A 240 -30.33 49.71 -4.56
C CYS A 240 -30.23 50.84 -5.60
N ILE A 241 -30.26 50.54 -6.91
CA ILE A 241 -30.21 51.56 -7.96
C ILE A 241 -31.63 52.05 -8.26
N CYS A 242 -31.88 53.36 -8.11
CA CYS A 242 -33.18 53.93 -8.41
C CYS A 242 -33.50 53.82 -9.91
N PRO A 243 -34.62 53.19 -10.33
CA PRO A 243 -34.93 53.02 -11.74
C PRO A 243 -35.31 54.33 -12.46
N SER A 244 -35.60 55.41 -11.72
CA SER A 244 -35.98 56.72 -12.29
C SER A 244 -34.82 57.69 -12.44
N CYS A 245 -33.79 57.63 -11.57
CA CYS A 245 -32.66 58.55 -11.60
C CYS A 245 -31.28 57.87 -11.65
N HIS A 246 -31.23 56.54 -11.65
CA HIS A 246 -30.03 55.70 -11.73
C HIS A 246 -28.94 55.96 -10.67
N LEU A 247 -29.28 56.69 -9.60
CA LEU A 247 -28.41 56.88 -8.45
C LEU A 247 -28.41 55.62 -7.57
N ASP A 248 -27.23 55.29 -7.05
CA ASP A 248 -27.02 54.20 -6.11
C ASP A 248 -27.42 54.65 -4.70
N ASN A 249 -28.42 54.00 -4.13
CA ASN A 249 -28.98 54.33 -2.83
C ASN A 249 -28.34 53.52 -1.68
N VAL A 250 -27.27 52.75 -1.92
CA VAL A 250 -26.63 51.89 -0.89
C VAL A 250 -26.30 52.67 0.39
N GLU A 251 -25.73 53.87 0.30
CA GLU A 251 -25.43 54.71 1.48
C GLU A 251 -26.70 55.24 2.18
N ALA A 252 -27.75 55.57 1.42
CA ALA A 252 -29.01 56.06 2.00
C ALA A 252 -29.79 54.95 2.73
N LEU A 253 -29.73 53.72 2.24
CA LEU A 253 -30.37 52.55 2.86
C LEU A 253 -29.60 52.06 4.10
N SER A 254 -28.27 52.18 4.11
CA SER A 254 -27.44 51.83 5.27
C SER A 254 -27.68 52.70 6.52
N GLY A 255 -28.33 53.85 6.38
CA GLY A 255 -28.69 54.75 7.48
C GLY A 255 -29.99 54.40 8.22
N PHE A 256 -30.80 53.46 7.72
CA PHE A 256 -32.11 53.13 8.32
C PHE A 256 -32.04 52.09 9.46
N ASP A 257 -30.96 51.31 9.59
CA ASP A 257 -30.81 50.28 10.63
C ASP A 257 -30.51 50.84 12.04
N GLN A 258 -30.41 52.16 12.22
CA GLN A 258 -30.14 52.78 13.54
C GLN A 258 -31.36 53.30 14.30
N VAL A 259 -32.60 53.09 13.83
CA VAL A 259 -33.78 53.80 14.39
C VAL A 259 -34.59 53.02 15.42
N ASP A 260 -34.46 51.69 15.57
CA ASP A 260 -35.35 50.90 16.43
C ASP A 260 -34.69 50.26 17.68
N GLU A 261 -33.89 51.01 18.43
CA GLU A 261 -33.58 50.71 19.86
C GLU A 261 -34.06 51.86 20.76
N ALA A 262 -35.37 52.13 20.77
CA ALA A 262 -36.00 52.92 21.81
C ALA A 262 -37.50 52.60 21.92
N ASN A 263 -37.84 51.54 22.65
CA ASN A 263 -39.05 51.45 23.49
C ASN A 263 -38.92 50.32 24.51
#